data_AF-A0A0D2L8Z1-F1
#
_entry.id   AF-A0A0D2L8Z1-F1
#
_cell.length_a   1.000
_cell.length_b   1.000
_cell.length_c   1.000
_cell.angle_alpha   90.00
_cell.angle_beta   90.00
_cell.angle_gamma   90.00
#
_symmetry.space_group_name_H-M   'P 1'
#
loop_
_entity.id
_entity.type
_entity.pdbx_description
1 polymer ?
#
loop_
_entity_poly.entity_id
_entity_poly.type
_entity_poly.pdbx_seq_one_letter_code
_entity_poly.pdbx_strand_id
1 'polypeptide(L)'
;MDKAGFDAVAPLLSAPQSAALAVVREYVRLRQGEVWRDIAAAFEAEGLAPSQEDCARIDSGIRAAESLAASVRTHQEALLRQHAAEAAASEAAGYAAALAQAAAEAEAKVFRRDTVKLTMRERLAAKAQREDMLRRSVVAAREGDGAGGGGAAAGKEGRVPMLV
;
A
#
# COMPACT_ATOMS: atom_id res chain seq x y z
N MET A 1 -15.59 -5.43 -31.80
CA MET A 1 -16.47 -4.30 -31.41
C MET A 1 -15.56 -3.14 -31.10
N ASP A 2 -15.46 -2.20 -32.04
CA ASP A 2 -14.63 -1.02 -31.87
C ASP A 2 -15.25 -0.15 -30.78
N LYS A 3 -14.56 -0.01 -29.65
CA LYS A 3 -14.93 0.92 -28.58
C LYS A 3 -14.70 2.34 -29.12
N ALA A 4 -15.69 2.91 -29.80
CA ALA A 4 -15.64 4.30 -30.21
C ALA A 4 -15.78 5.23 -28.99
N GLY A 5 -15.05 6.34 -28.97
CA GLY A 5 -15.15 7.37 -27.93
C GLY A 5 -14.21 7.17 -26.74
N PHE A 6 -14.53 7.81 -25.60
CA PHE A 6 -13.67 7.84 -24.41
C PHE A 6 -13.52 6.48 -23.70
N ASP A 7 -14.29 5.47 -24.09
CA ASP A 7 -14.26 4.12 -23.49
C ASP A 7 -12.97 3.35 -23.83
N ALA A 8 -12.31 3.70 -24.94
CA ALA A 8 -11.00 3.14 -25.28
C ALA A 8 -9.88 3.67 -24.37
N VAL A 9 -10.04 4.90 -23.87
CA VAL A 9 -9.02 5.61 -23.07
C VAL A 9 -9.25 5.46 -21.57
N ALA A 10 -10.49 5.15 -21.15
CA ALA A 10 -10.88 4.97 -19.76
C ALA A 10 -9.94 4.09 -18.90
N PRO A 11 -9.39 2.95 -19.37
CA PRO A 11 -8.49 2.13 -18.56
C PRO A 11 -7.09 2.75 -18.37
N LEU A 12 -6.74 3.74 -19.18
CA LEU A 12 -5.41 4.39 -19.16
C LEU A 12 -5.41 5.67 -18.32
N LEU A 13 -6.57 6.09 -17.82
CA LEU A 13 -6.71 7.34 -17.09
C LEU A 13 -6.31 7.16 -15.62
N SER A 14 -5.60 8.16 -15.10
CA SER A 14 -5.39 8.32 -13.66
C SER A 14 -6.72 8.59 -12.94
N ALA A 15 -6.77 8.33 -11.64
CA ALA A 15 -7.99 8.53 -10.85
C ALA A 15 -8.62 9.94 -11.00
N PRO A 16 -7.85 11.05 -10.97
CA PRO A 16 -8.40 12.38 -11.22
C PRO A 16 -8.99 12.55 -12.63
N GLN A 17 -8.35 11.94 -13.64
CA GLN A 17 -8.83 12.01 -15.03
C GLN A 17 -10.09 11.17 -15.24
N SER A 18 -10.19 10.00 -14.61
CA SER A 18 -11.40 9.17 -14.60
C SER A 18 -12.57 9.90 -13.93
N ALA A 19 -12.33 10.57 -12.81
CA ALA A 19 -13.32 11.39 -12.13
C ALA A 19 -13.73 12.62 -12.98
N ALA A 20 -12.79 13.26 -13.67
CA ALA A 20 -13.11 14.37 -14.58
C ALA A 20 -13.94 13.91 -15.78
N LEU A 21 -13.62 12.74 -16.36
CA LEU A 21 -14.37 12.17 -17.47
C LEU A 21 -15.84 11.91 -17.10
N ALA A 22 -16.12 11.53 -15.85
CA ALA A 22 -17.49 11.37 -15.36
C ALA A 22 -18.33 12.67 -15.48
N VAL A 23 -17.72 13.83 -15.20
CA VAL A 23 -18.38 15.14 -15.38
C VAL A 23 -18.54 15.48 -16.85
N VAL A 24 -17.49 15.26 -17.65
CA VAL A 24 -17.50 15.58 -19.09
C VAL A 24 -18.62 14.82 -19.80
N ARG A 25 -18.88 13.56 -19.44
CA ARG A 25 -19.97 12.76 -20.01
C ARG A 25 -21.35 13.37 -19.78
N GLU A 26 -21.56 13.98 -18.61
CA GLU A 26 -22.85 14.57 -18.23
C GLU A 26 -22.90 16.09 -18.44
N TYR A 27 -21.84 16.71 -18.96
CA TYR A 27 -21.68 18.16 -19.05
C TYR A 27 -22.86 18.86 -19.72
N VAL A 28 -23.31 18.36 -20.88
CA VAL A 28 -24.44 18.96 -21.62
C VAL A 28 -25.72 18.95 -20.77
N ARG A 29 -25.98 17.86 -20.05
CA ARG A 29 -27.16 17.75 -19.18
C ARG A 29 -27.03 18.62 -17.93
N LEU A 30 -25.84 18.75 -17.37
CA LEU A 30 -25.56 19.67 -16.26
C LEU A 30 -25.79 21.13 -16.69
N ARG A 31 -25.36 21.50 -17.91
CA ARG A 31 -25.59 22.84 -18.48
C ARG A 31 -27.07 23.15 -18.70
N GLN A 32 -27.92 22.15 -18.95
CA GLN A 32 -29.37 22.39 -19.05
C GLN A 32 -29.95 22.96 -17.75
N GLY A 33 -29.41 22.61 -16.59
CA GLY A 33 -29.83 23.20 -15.31
C GLY A 33 -29.53 24.69 -15.19
N GLU A 34 -28.45 25.16 -15.82
CA GLU A 34 -28.16 26.60 -15.92
C GLU A 34 -29.17 27.29 -16.83
N VAL A 35 -29.49 26.70 -17.98
CA VAL A 35 -30.49 27.23 -18.90
C VAL A 35 -31.85 27.41 -18.22
N TRP A 36 -32.28 26.44 -17.39
CA TRP A 36 -33.53 26.58 -16.64
C TRP A 36 -33.50 27.72 -15.61
N ARG A 37 -32.34 27.95 -14.97
CA ARG A 37 -32.16 29.08 -14.05
C ARG A 37 -32.14 30.41 -14.80
N ASP A 38 -31.52 30.46 -15.97
CA ASP A 38 -31.49 31.66 -16.81
C ASP A 38 -32.91 32.02 -17.30
N ILE A 39 -33.71 31.02 -17.68
CA ILE A 39 -35.12 31.22 -18.04
C ILE A 39 -35.92 31.78 -16.85
N ALA A 40 -35.74 31.23 -15.65
CA ALA A 40 -36.40 31.73 -14.45
C ALA A 40 -36.03 33.19 -14.17
N ALA A 41 -34.73 33.51 -14.24
CA ALA A 41 -34.23 34.86 -14.03
C ALA A 41 -34.73 35.85 -15.10
N ALA A 42 -34.90 35.40 -16.35
CA ALA A 42 -35.44 36.23 -17.42
C ALA A 42 -36.91 36.62 -17.16
N PHE A 43 -37.75 35.69 -16.70
CA PHE A 43 -39.12 36.00 -16.30
C PHE A 43 -39.17 37.06 -15.19
N GLU A 44 -38.32 36.93 -14.17
CA GLU A 44 -38.23 37.91 -13.09
C GLU A 44 -37.74 39.29 -13.58
N ALA A 45 -36.72 39.32 -14.44
CA ALA A 45 -36.14 40.56 -14.97
C ALA A 45 -37.13 41.33 -15.87
N GLU A 46 -37.99 40.61 -16.60
CA GLU A 46 -39.04 41.20 -17.44
C GLU A 46 -40.32 41.54 -16.65
N GLY A 47 -40.38 41.21 -15.35
CA GLY A 47 -41.57 41.41 -14.52
C GLY A 47 -42.76 40.54 -14.96
N LEU A 48 -42.47 39.43 -15.63
CA LEU A 48 -43.48 38.50 -16.14
C LEU A 48 -43.79 37.45 -15.08
N ALA A 49 -45.07 37.16 -14.89
CA ALA A 49 -45.53 36.05 -14.07
C ALA A 49 -45.73 34.81 -14.97
N PRO A 50 -44.82 33.82 -14.93
CA PRO A 50 -45.01 32.57 -15.66
C PRO A 50 -46.27 31.83 -15.21
N SER A 51 -46.84 31.01 -16.10
CA SER A 51 -47.99 30.17 -15.73
C SER A 51 -47.59 29.10 -14.72
N GLN A 52 -48.56 28.48 -14.04
CA GLN A 52 -48.26 27.38 -13.12
C GLN A 52 -47.56 26.20 -13.80
N GLU A 53 -47.91 25.92 -15.07
CA GLU A 53 -47.27 24.86 -15.84
C GLU A 53 -45.80 25.20 -16.17
N ASP A 54 -45.52 26.46 -16.50
CA ASP A 54 -44.15 26.93 -16.74
C ASP A 54 -43.30 26.84 -15.47
N CYS A 55 -43.82 27.29 -14.33
CA CYS A 55 -43.16 27.16 -13.03
C CYS A 55 -42.83 25.70 -12.73
N ALA A 56 -43.80 24.80 -12.88
CA ALA A 56 -43.60 23.38 -12.62
C ALA A 56 -42.52 22.78 -13.55
N ARG A 57 -42.47 23.22 -14.81
CA ARG A 57 -41.48 22.75 -15.78
C ARG A 57 -40.07 23.26 -15.45
N ILE A 58 -39.93 24.54 -15.10
CA ILE A 58 -38.68 25.15 -14.68
C ILE A 58 -38.15 24.44 -13.43
N ASP A 59 -38.99 24.30 -12.40
CA ASP A 59 -38.62 23.61 -11.16
C ASP A 59 -38.20 22.16 -11.40
N SER A 60 -38.95 21.44 -12.23
CA SER A 60 -38.60 20.06 -12.59
C SER A 60 -37.25 19.99 -13.30
N GLY A 61 -36.95 20.93 -14.20
CA GLY A 61 -35.68 20.99 -14.92
C GLY A 61 -34.50 21.27 -14.00
N ILE A 62 -34.65 22.21 -13.07
CA ILE A 62 -33.63 22.55 -12.06
C ILE A 62 -33.37 21.35 -11.16
N ARG A 63 -34.42 20.74 -10.58
CA ARG A 63 -34.30 19.57 -9.70
C ARG A 63 -33.64 18.38 -10.39
N ALA A 64 -33.97 18.14 -11.67
CA ALA A 64 -33.35 17.08 -12.45
C ALA A 64 -31.84 17.30 -12.60
N ALA A 65 -31.42 18.54 -12.89
CA ALA A 65 -30.00 18.88 -13.01
C ALA A 65 -29.26 18.79 -11.67
N GLU A 66 -29.88 19.20 -10.57
CA GLU A 66 -29.31 19.07 -9.21
C GLU A 66 -29.12 17.61 -8.81
N SER A 67 -30.14 16.78 -9.07
CA SER A 67 -30.09 15.33 -8.83
C SER A 67 -28.98 14.68 -9.66
N LEU A 68 -28.86 15.05 -10.94
CA LEU A 68 -27.77 14.59 -11.79
C LEU A 68 -26.40 15.00 -11.24
N ALA A 69 -26.24 16.26 -10.81
CA ALA A 69 -25.00 16.74 -10.23
C ALA A 69 -24.62 15.97 -8.95
N ALA A 70 -25.59 15.65 -8.09
CA ALA A 70 -25.38 14.83 -6.91
C ALA A 70 -24.95 13.40 -7.27
N SER A 71 -25.59 12.79 -8.28
CA SER A 71 -25.24 11.47 -8.79
C SER A 71 -23.81 11.45 -9.34
N VAL A 72 -23.43 12.45 -10.15
CA VAL A 72 -22.07 12.58 -10.71
C VAL A 72 -21.05 12.71 -9.59
N ARG A 73 -21.27 13.56 -8.58
CA ARG A 73 -20.36 13.68 -7.42
C ARG A 73 -20.19 12.36 -6.69
N THR A 74 -21.29 11.66 -6.43
CA THR A 74 -21.26 10.35 -5.77
C THR A 74 -20.45 9.33 -6.59
N HIS A 75 -20.60 9.35 -7.91
CA HIS A 75 -19.84 8.50 -8.81
C HIS A 75 -18.34 8.84 -8.81
N GLN A 76 -17.98 10.13 -8.84
CA GLN A 76 -16.59 10.58 -8.73
C GLN A 76 -15.94 10.12 -7.42
N GLU A 77 -16.63 10.27 -6.30
CA GLU A 77 -16.16 9.79 -5.00
C GLU A 77 -15.93 8.27 -5.01
N ALA A 78 -16.85 7.51 -5.58
CA ALA A 78 -16.73 6.06 -5.70
C ALA A 78 -15.49 5.66 -6.52
N LEU A 79 -15.25 6.32 -7.66
CA LEU A 79 -14.07 6.08 -8.50
C LEU A 79 -12.76 6.38 -7.76
N LEU A 80 -12.70 7.52 -7.04
CA LEU A 80 -11.52 7.89 -6.27
C LEU A 80 -11.25 6.91 -5.13
N ARG A 81 -12.29 6.47 -4.41
CA ARG A 81 -12.16 5.46 -3.35
C ARG A 81 -11.70 4.11 -3.92
N GLN A 82 -12.25 3.69 -5.05
CA GLN A 82 -11.85 2.45 -5.71
C GLN A 82 -10.36 2.49 -6.09
N HIS A 83 -9.90 3.54 -6.75
CA HIS A 83 -8.48 3.69 -7.10
C HIS A 83 -7.57 3.72 -5.88
N ALA A 84 -7.98 4.38 -4.79
CA ALA A 84 -7.20 4.39 -3.55
C ALA A 84 -7.11 2.98 -2.92
N ALA A 85 -8.20 2.22 -2.94
CA ALA A 85 -8.22 0.84 -2.46
C ALA A 85 -7.35 -0.10 -3.31
N GLU A 86 -7.40 0.04 -4.64
CA GLU A 86 -6.56 -0.71 -5.58
C GLU A 86 -5.07 -0.39 -5.39
N ALA A 87 -4.73 0.89 -5.19
CA ALA A 87 -3.35 1.30 -4.91
C ALA A 87 -2.83 0.70 -3.59
N ALA A 88 -3.63 0.77 -2.52
CA ALA A 88 -3.28 0.18 -1.22
C ALA A 88 -3.13 -1.34 -1.30
N ALA A 89 -4.02 -2.02 -2.04
CA ALA A 89 -3.94 -3.46 -2.26
C ALA A 89 -2.68 -3.86 -3.05
N SER A 90 -2.34 -3.10 -4.09
CA SER A 90 -1.12 -3.30 -4.89
C SER A 90 0.14 -3.11 -4.04
N GLU A 91 0.18 -2.06 -3.22
CA GLU A 91 1.28 -1.82 -2.29
C GLU A 91 1.44 -2.95 -1.28
N ALA A 92 0.35 -3.39 -0.64
CA ALA A 92 0.36 -4.51 0.30
C ALA A 92 0.84 -5.81 -0.36
N ALA A 93 0.40 -6.09 -1.59
CA ALA A 93 0.87 -7.24 -2.37
C ALA A 93 2.37 -7.15 -2.69
N GLY A 94 2.86 -5.95 -3.04
CA GLY A 94 4.28 -5.69 -3.28
C GLY A 94 5.13 -5.95 -2.03
N TYR A 95 4.71 -5.47 -0.86
CA TYR A 95 5.41 -5.75 0.40
C TYR A 95 5.40 -7.23 0.76
N ALA A 96 4.25 -7.91 0.61
CA ALA A 96 4.15 -9.34 0.87
C ALA A 96 5.08 -10.15 -0.03
N ALA A 97 5.16 -9.79 -1.32
CA ALA A 97 6.08 -10.41 -2.26
C ALA A 97 7.55 -10.17 -1.87
N ALA A 98 7.91 -8.95 -1.47
CA ALA A 98 9.27 -8.63 -1.03
C ALA A 98 9.68 -9.41 0.23
N LEU A 99 8.77 -9.55 1.21
CA LEU A 99 9.01 -10.34 2.41
C LEU A 99 9.18 -11.83 2.08
N ALA A 100 8.32 -12.38 1.22
CA ALA A 100 8.42 -13.77 0.78
C ALA A 100 9.75 -14.02 0.04
N GLN A 101 10.17 -13.10 -0.83
CA GLN A 101 11.45 -13.19 -1.51
C GLN A 101 12.63 -13.14 -0.52
N ALA A 102 12.61 -12.21 0.45
CA ALA A 102 13.66 -12.11 1.46
C ALA A 102 13.78 -13.38 2.31
N ALA A 103 12.65 -13.99 2.69
CA ALA A 103 12.63 -15.26 3.40
C ALA A 103 13.23 -16.40 2.56
N ALA A 104 12.81 -16.52 1.29
CA ALA A 104 13.36 -17.52 0.38
C ALA A 104 14.87 -17.35 0.15
N GLU A 105 15.36 -16.11 0.05
CA GLU A 105 16.79 -15.81 -0.07
C GLU A 105 17.57 -16.17 1.21
N ALA A 106 16.99 -15.94 2.40
CA ALA A 106 17.58 -16.32 3.67
C ALA A 106 17.70 -17.85 3.80
N GLU A 107 16.62 -18.58 3.47
CA GLU A 107 16.63 -20.05 3.43
C GLU A 107 17.66 -20.59 2.43
N ALA A 108 17.74 -20.00 1.23
CA ALA A 108 18.73 -20.39 0.23
C ALA A 108 20.17 -20.15 0.71
N LYS A 109 20.44 -19.09 1.46
CA LYS A 109 21.77 -18.83 2.06
C LYS A 109 22.12 -19.87 3.12
N VAL A 110 21.18 -20.25 3.98
CA VAL A 110 21.38 -21.31 4.97
C VAL A 110 21.66 -22.64 4.28
N PHE A 111 20.83 -23.03 3.32
CA PHE A 111 21.00 -24.27 2.57
C PHE A 111 22.32 -24.32 1.80
N ARG A 112 22.74 -23.21 1.17
CA ARG A 112 24.05 -23.10 0.50
C ARG A 112 25.19 -23.25 1.51
N ARG A 113 25.11 -22.62 2.68
CA ARG A 113 26.14 -22.76 3.72
C ARG A 113 26.30 -24.21 4.17
N ASP A 114 25.20 -24.95 4.30
CA ASP A 114 25.23 -26.36 4.71
C ASP A 114 25.69 -27.31 3.60
N THR A 115 25.53 -26.92 2.33
CA THR A 115 25.93 -27.74 1.17
C THR A 115 27.34 -27.47 0.64
N VAL A 116 28.01 -26.39 1.09
CA VAL A 116 29.44 -26.18 0.79
C VAL A 116 30.26 -27.27 1.47
N LYS A 117 30.60 -28.30 0.70
CA LYS A 117 31.51 -29.37 1.14
C LYS A 117 32.89 -28.75 1.36
N LEU A 118 33.32 -28.68 2.62
CA LEU A 118 34.69 -28.31 2.99
C LEU A 118 35.68 -29.12 2.14
N THR A 119 36.63 -28.42 1.54
CA THR A 119 37.75 -29.04 0.84
C THR A 119 38.62 -29.84 1.82
N MET A 120 39.38 -30.83 1.34
CA MET A 120 40.23 -31.67 2.21
C MET A 120 41.18 -30.84 3.08
N ARG A 121 41.69 -29.72 2.55
CA ARG A 121 42.56 -28.78 3.25
C ARG A 121 41.84 -28.10 4.43
N GLU A 122 40.61 -27.66 4.23
CA GLU A 122 39.81 -27.01 5.27
C GLU A 122 39.37 -28.00 6.36
N ARG A 123 39.08 -29.25 5.97
CA ARG A 123 38.78 -30.33 6.94
C ARG A 123 39.97 -30.62 7.86
N LEU A 124 41.18 -30.65 7.31
CA LEU A 124 42.40 -30.85 8.10
C LEU A 124 42.66 -29.68 9.05
N ALA A 125 42.47 -28.44 8.59
CA ALA A 125 42.61 -27.25 9.44
C ALA A 125 41.59 -27.21 10.58
N ALA A 126 40.32 -27.54 10.31
CA ALA A 126 39.28 -27.63 11.33
C ALA A 126 39.56 -28.74 12.37
N LYS A 127 40.11 -29.88 11.93
CA LYS A 127 40.52 -30.96 12.84
C LYS A 127 41.68 -30.52 13.75
N ALA A 128 42.70 -29.86 13.19
CA ALA A 128 43.82 -29.34 13.96
C ALA A 128 43.37 -28.31 15.01
N GLN A 129 42.49 -27.37 14.64
CA GLN A 129 41.93 -26.40 15.59
C GLN A 129 41.11 -27.07 16.70
N ARG A 130 40.35 -28.12 16.38
CA ARG A 130 39.59 -28.89 17.38
C ARG A 130 40.50 -29.65 18.33
N GLU A 131 41.58 -30.24 17.82
CA GLU A 131 42.60 -30.91 18.64
C GLU A 131 43.32 -29.91 19.56
N ASP A 132 43.66 -28.72 19.07
CA ASP A 132 44.27 -27.67 19.90
C ASP A 132 43.32 -27.14 20.97
N MET A 133 42.03 -27.00 20.65
CA MET A 133 41.00 -26.64 21.63
C MET A 133 40.86 -27.71 22.72
N LEU A 134 40.83 -28.99 22.33
CA LEU A 134 40.78 -30.11 23.27
C LEU A 134 42.05 -30.22 24.13
N ARG A 135 43.22 -29.96 23.55
CA ARG A 135 44.47 -29.90 24.32
C ARG A 135 44.44 -28.78 25.34
N ARG A 136 43.98 -27.59 24.96
CA ARG A 136 43.84 -26.47 25.89
C ARG A 136 42.80 -26.74 26.98
N SER A 137 41.70 -27.44 26.68
CA SER A 137 40.71 -27.80 27.69
C SER A 137 41.18 -28.91 28.64
N VAL A 138 41.97 -29.87 28.15
CA VAL A 138 42.58 -30.92 29.00
C VAL A 138 43.70 -30.34 29.89
N VAL A 139 44.46 -29.36 29.41
CA VAL A 139 45.45 -28.64 30.22
C VAL A 139 44.74 -27.78 31.29
N ALA A 140 43.69 -27.04 30.91
CA ALA A 140 42.88 -26.28 31.87
C ALA A 140 42.18 -27.18 32.91
N ALA A 141 41.74 -28.38 32.53
CA ALA A 141 41.17 -29.36 33.47
C ALA A 141 42.23 -29.96 34.41
N ARG A 142 43.48 -30.14 33.96
CA ARG A 142 44.60 -30.61 34.79
C ARG A 142 45.14 -29.56 35.75
N GLU A 143 45.09 -28.29 35.37
CA GLU A 143 45.47 -27.16 36.24
C GLU A 143 44.38 -26.80 37.26
N GLY A 144 43.13 -27.21 37.02
CA GLY A 144 41.99 -27.02 37.94
C GLY A 144 41.87 -28.03 39.08
N ASP A 145 42.58 -29.16 39.03
CA ASP A 145 42.54 -30.22 40.07
C ASP A 145 43.60 -30.02 41.19
N GLY A 146 44.28 -28.87 41.20
CA GLY A 146 45.36 -28.54 42.14
C GLY A 146 45.13 -27.32 43.05
N ALA A 147 43.98 -26.64 42.96
CA ALA A 147 43.72 -25.46 43.77
C ALA A 147 42.29 -25.47 44.36
N GLY A 148 42.11 -26.26 45.41
CA GLY A 148 41.03 -26.06 46.35
C GLY A 148 41.30 -24.81 47.22
N GLY A 149 40.33 -23.90 47.26
CA GLY A 149 40.07 -23.04 48.41
C GLY A 149 40.17 -21.54 48.19
N GLY A 150 39.02 -20.85 48.33
CA GLY A 150 39.00 -19.51 48.91
C GLY A 150 38.21 -18.42 48.16
N GLY A 151 36.88 -18.40 48.36
CA GLY A 151 36.19 -17.22 48.91
C GLY A 151 35.97 -15.94 48.08
N ALA A 152 34.71 -15.49 48.17
CA ALA A 152 34.23 -14.09 48.22
C ALA A 152 33.84 -13.36 46.91
N ALA A 153 32.51 -13.38 46.69
CA ALA A 153 31.62 -12.24 46.45
C ALA A 153 32.18 -10.90 45.92
N ALA A 154 31.64 -10.45 44.79
CA ALA A 154 31.11 -9.08 44.61
C ALA A 154 30.29 -9.02 43.31
N GLY A 155 29.02 -8.62 43.43
CA GLY A 155 28.17 -8.35 42.27
C GLY A 155 28.38 -6.94 41.70
N LYS A 156 28.02 -6.76 40.42
CA LYS A 156 27.17 -5.66 39.91
C LYS A 156 26.94 -5.81 38.40
N GLU A 157 25.65 -5.85 38.06
CA GLU A 157 24.94 -5.23 36.93
C GLU A 157 25.66 -4.97 35.59
N GLY A 158 25.05 -5.44 34.49
CA GLY A 158 25.51 -5.13 33.12
C GLY A 158 24.58 -5.62 32.00
N ARG A 159 23.33 -5.18 32.03
CA ARG A 159 22.32 -5.05 30.95
C ARG A 159 22.74 -5.45 29.51
N VAL A 160 22.02 -6.42 28.94
CA VAL A 160 22.03 -6.78 27.50
C VAL A 160 21.22 -5.76 26.70
N PRO A 161 21.73 -5.19 25.59
CA PRO A 161 20.87 -4.56 24.60
C PRO A 161 20.40 -5.61 23.59
N MET A 162 19.10 -5.91 23.61
CA MET A 162 18.39 -6.40 22.43
C MET A 162 18.25 -5.23 21.46
N LEU A 163 18.86 -5.36 20.28
CA LEU A 163 18.55 -4.51 19.13
C LEU A 163 17.50 -5.25 18.29
N VAL A 164 16.34 -4.60 18.22
CA VAL A 164 15.32 -4.73 17.16
C VAL A 164 15.91 -4.17 15.87
#